data_AF-A0A4P9YWT1-F1
#
_entry.id   AF-A0A4P9YWT1-F1
#
_cell.length_a   1.000
_cell.length_b   1.000
_cell.length_c   1.000
_cell.angle_alpha   90.00
_cell.angle_beta   90.00
_cell.angle_gamma   90.00
#
_symmetry.space_group_name_H-M   'P 1'
#
loop_
_entity.id
_entity.type
_entity.pdbx_description
1 polymer ?
#
loop_
_entity_poly.entity_id
_entity_poly.type
_entity_poly.pdbx_seq_one_letter_code
_entity_poly.pdbx_strand_id
1 'polypeptide(L)'
;MVFAEQASSTKTAKDGVNTEGDFNFGRFQFDGEKKRHATRPEHALQKLEKEKEKLQQLKQADPKKAAELEEQAHWQRAVKLARGDKLRDDEQLLRKTIKRTTEQKKKSEKAWKEREQTVKEQQEQRQKKRNENIKARIESKKSKGQGGKLPLQQQKKKKQQQKQKKQKQRPGFEGKSVRAKKPANSGNNKRKS
;
A
#
# COMPACT_ATOMS: atom_id res chain seq x y z
N MET A 1 -56.33 -14.48 -13.68
CA MET A 1 -56.01 -13.32 -12.82
C MET A 1 -54.58 -13.47 -12.33
N VAL A 2 -53.71 -12.58 -12.80
CA VAL A 2 -52.28 -12.49 -12.46
C VAL A 2 -52.17 -11.50 -11.30
N PHE A 3 -51.51 -11.87 -10.20
CA PHE A 3 -51.13 -10.93 -9.15
C PHE A 3 -49.62 -10.99 -8.93
N ALA A 4 -48.95 -9.94 -9.38
CA ALA A 4 -47.54 -9.67 -9.17
C ALA A 4 -47.42 -8.68 -7.99
N GLU A 5 -46.69 -9.08 -6.95
CA GLU A 5 -46.40 -8.24 -5.78
C GLU A 5 -45.02 -7.59 -5.98
N GLN A 6 -45.00 -6.26 -6.12
CA GLN A 6 -43.77 -5.46 -6.18
C GLN A 6 -43.40 -4.98 -4.77
N ALA A 7 -42.22 -5.36 -4.28
CA ALA A 7 -41.66 -4.82 -3.04
C ALA A 7 -40.94 -3.49 -3.28
N SER A 8 -41.36 -2.43 -2.58
CA SER A 8 -40.76 -1.09 -2.60
C SER A 8 -39.55 -1.00 -1.65
N SER A 9 -38.44 -0.45 -2.14
CA SER A 9 -37.20 -0.22 -1.38
C SER A 9 -37.26 1.13 -0.64
N THR A 10 -37.22 1.10 0.69
CA THR A 10 -37.12 2.29 1.54
C THR A 10 -35.68 2.82 1.59
N LYS A 11 -35.43 3.97 0.96
CA LYS A 11 -34.18 4.74 1.08
C LYS A 11 -34.12 5.41 2.46
N THR A 12 -33.09 5.14 3.25
CA THR A 12 -32.79 5.90 4.47
C THR A 12 -31.88 7.08 4.14
N ALA A 13 -32.45 8.28 4.16
CA ALA A 13 -31.72 9.54 4.08
C ALA A 13 -31.02 9.80 5.41
N LYS A 14 -29.73 10.18 5.36
CA LYS A 14 -29.01 10.76 6.50
C LYS A 14 -28.84 12.23 6.21
N ASP A 15 -29.77 13.03 6.72
CA ASP A 15 -29.69 14.48 6.69
C ASP A 15 -28.65 14.94 7.72
N GLY A 16 -27.57 15.56 7.24
CA GLY A 16 -26.62 16.31 8.05
C GLY A 16 -27.00 17.79 8.02
N VAL A 17 -27.41 18.32 9.16
CA VAL A 17 -27.75 19.74 9.37
C VAL A 17 -26.53 20.62 9.11
N ASN A 18 -26.63 21.53 8.13
CA ASN A 18 -25.69 22.62 7.92
C ASN A 18 -26.20 23.86 8.66
N THR A 19 -25.43 24.36 9.62
CA THR A 19 -25.69 25.65 10.28
C THR A 19 -24.51 26.59 10.03
N GLU A 20 -24.81 27.65 9.30
CA GLU A 20 -24.16 28.96 9.21
C GLU A 20 -22.73 29.08 9.76
N GLY A 21 -21.75 28.90 8.87
CA GLY A 21 -20.32 29.05 9.13
C GLY A 21 -19.56 27.78 8.74
N ASP A 22 -19.26 27.62 7.45
CA ASP A 22 -18.57 26.46 6.87
C ASP A 22 -17.08 26.40 7.27
N PHE A 23 -16.83 26.20 8.57
CA PHE A 23 -15.54 25.81 9.12
C PHE A 23 -15.60 24.33 9.49
N ASN A 24 -15.45 23.49 8.47
CA ASN A 24 -15.34 22.05 8.63
C ASN A 24 -13.91 21.69 9.08
N PHE A 25 -13.66 21.65 10.40
CA PHE A 25 -12.37 21.30 11.02
C PHE A 25 -11.81 19.91 10.61
N GLY A 26 -12.59 19.07 9.93
CA GLY A 26 -12.19 17.77 9.41
C GLY A 26 -11.72 17.74 7.95
N ARG A 27 -11.82 18.85 7.20
CA ARG A 27 -11.44 18.87 5.78
C ARG A 27 -10.76 20.19 5.43
N PHE A 28 -9.44 20.19 5.56
CA PHE A 28 -8.58 21.19 4.93
C PHE A 28 -8.92 21.28 3.42
N GLN A 29 -9.61 22.34 3.03
CA GLN A 29 -9.90 22.64 1.62
C GLN A 29 -8.62 23.25 1.03
N PHE A 30 -7.96 22.48 0.16
CA PHE A 30 -6.84 22.98 -0.62
C PHE A 30 -7.40 23.54 -1.93
N ASP A 31 -7.73 24.82 -1.93
CA ASP A 31 -8.26 25.58 -3.09
C ASP A 31 -7.19 25.88 -4.13
N GLY A 32 -6.45 24.85 -4.53
CA GLY A 32 -5.55 24.91 -5.67
C GLY A 32 -5.94 23.82 -6.65
N GLU A 33 -6.36 24.22 -7.86
CA GLU A 33 -6.52 23.29 -8.98
C GLU A 33 -5.21 22.53 -9.20
N LYS A 34 -5.17 21.27 -8.77
CA LYS A 34 -3.97 20.45 -8.90
C LYS A 34 -3.79 20.16 -10.39
N LYS A 35 -2.83 20.81 -11.05
CA LYS A 35 -2.35 20.49 -12.41
C LYS A 35 -1.66 19.10 -12.42
N ARG A 36 -2.42 18.06 -12.15
CA ARG A 36 -1.94 16.67 -11.98
C ARG A 36 -1.55 16.03 -13.30
N HIS A 37 -2.08 16.50 -14.43
CA HIS A 37 -1.87 15.92 -15.75
C HIS A 37 -0.60 16.44 -16.42
N ALA A 38 -0.29 17.75 -16.30
CA ALA A 38 0.93 18.34 -16.87
C ALA A 38 2.23 17.80 -16.26
N THR A 39 2.15 17.19 -15.07
CA THR A 39 3.30 16.67 -14.32
C THR A 39 3.49 15.16 -14.48
N ARG A 40 2.63 14.45 -15.24
CA ARG A 40 2.76 12.98 -15.39
C ARG A 40 3.93 12.64 -16.31
N PRO A 41 4.80 11.68 -15.93
CA PRO A 41 5.93 11.27 -16.75
C PRO A 41 5.52 10.63 -18.08
N GLU A 42 4.34 9.98 -18.13
CA GLU A 42 3.76 9.43 -19.36
C GLU A 42 3.46 10.51 -20.40
N HIS A 43 2.86 11.62 -19.97
CA HIS A 43 2.52 12.72 -20.85
C HIS A 43 3.77 13.49 -21.32
N ALA A 44 4.78 13.63 -20.45
CA ALA A 44 6.08 14.18 -20.84
C ALA A 44 6.77 13.32 -21.91
N LEU A 45 6.71 11.99 -21.77
CA LEU A 45 7.27 11.08 -22.78
C LEU A 45 6.55 11.21 -24.13
N GLN A 46 5.22 11.25 -24.12
CA GLN A 46 4.42 11.46 -25.34
C GLN A 46 4.70 12.80 -26.02
N LYS A 47 4.96 13.86 -25.26
CA LYS A 47 5.33 15.16 -25.83
C LYS A 47 6.66 15.08 -26.56
N LEU A 48 7.67 14.46 -25.94
CA LEU A 48 8.98 14.28 -26.55
C LEU A 48 8.90 13.44 -27.82
N GLU A 49 8.13 12.36 -27.81
CA GLU A 49 7.91 11.52 -28.99
C GLU A 49 7.30 12.33 -30.14
N LYS A 50 6.25 13.12 -29.85
CA LYS A 50 5.63 14.00 -30.85
C LYS A 50 6.56 15.11 -31.34
N GLU A 51 7.38 15.70 -30.48
CA GLU A 51 8.35 16.73 -30.87
C GLU A 51 9.43 16.13 -31.78
N LYS A 52 9.91 14.92 -31.47
CA LYS A 52 10.85 14.19 -32.33
C LYS A 52 10.26 13.84 -33.69
N GLU A 53 9.03 13.32 -33.72
CA GLU A 53 8.34 13.00 -34.97
C GLU A 53 8.17 14.25 -35.84
N LYS A 54 7.75 15.38 -35.25
CA LYS A 54 7.63 16.65 -35.96
C LYS A 54 8.96 17.12 -36.52
N LEU A 55 10.03 17.09 -35.72
CA LEU A 55 11.37 17.46 -36.19
C LEU A 55 11.86 16.53 -37.30
N GLN A 56 11.58 15.23 -37.22
CA GLN A 56 11.92 14.28 -38.28
C GLN A 56 11.16 14.56 -39.58
N GLN A 57 9.86 14.83 -39.50
CA GLN A 57 9.04 15.21 -40.67
C GLN A 57 9.54 16.51 -41.29
N LEU A 58 9.87 17.52 -40.48
CA LEU A 58 10.42 18.80 -40.93
C LEU A 58 11.81 18.62 -41.57
N LYS A 59 12.67 17.75 -41.04
CA LYS A 59 13.97 17.43 -41.65
C LYS A 59 13.85 16.80 -43.04
N GLN A 60 12.81 16.00 -43.27
CA GLN A 60 12.55 15.37 -44.56
C GLN A 60 12.00 16.37 -45.58
N ALA A 61 11.14 17.30 -45.15
CA ALA A 61 10.55 18.31 -46.04
C ALA A 61 11.50 19.50 -46.30
N ASP A 62 12.01 20.12 -45.22
CA ASP A 62 12.77 21.39 -45.25
C ASP A 62 13.92 21.36 -44.21
N PRO A 63 15.14 20.94 -44.59
CA PRO A 63 16.26 20.80 -43.65
C PRO A 63 16.73 22.14 -43.04
N LYS A 64 16.61 23.25 -43.78
CA LYS A 64 17.00 24.59 -43.29
C LYS A 64 16.10 25.06 -42.14
N LYS A 65 14.79 24.97 -42.33
CA LYS A 65 13.80 25.34 -41.29
C LYS A 65 13.92 24.43 -40.06
N ALA A 66 14.24 23.15 -40.25
CA ALA A 66 14.47 22.23 -39.14
C ALA A 66 15.67 22.67 -38.28
N ALA A 67 16.78 23.09 -38.90
CA ALA A 67 17.95 23.57 -38.17
C ALA A 67 17.66 24.86 -37.38
N GLU A 68 16.94 25.81 -37.98
CA GLU A 68 16.53 27.06 -37.30
C GLU A 68 15.63 26.77 -36.08
N LEU A 69 14.68 25.83 -36.21
CA LEU A 69 13.81 25.42 -35.11
C LEU A 69 14.56 24.70 -34.00
N GLU A 70 15.54 23.86 -34.33
CA GLU A 70 16.40 23.21 -33.35
C GLU A 70 17.20 24.25 -32.57
N GLU A 71 17.84 25.19 -33.26
CA GLU A 71 18.58 26.28 -32.63
C GLU A 71 17.67 27.12 -31.71
N GLN A 72 16.48 27.50 -32.19
CA GLN A 72 15.51 28.22 -31.37
C GLN A 72 15.10 27.42 -30.12
N ALA A 73 14.85 26.12 -30.26
CA ALA A 73 14.50 25.24 -29.14
C ALA A 73 15.66 25.13 -28.13
N HIS A 74 16.91 25.06 -28.61
CA HIS A 74 18.11 25.06 -27.77
C HIS A 74 18.22 26.35 -26.94
N TRP A 75 18.02 27.52 -27.57
CA TRP A 75 18.04 28.80 -26.87
C TRP A 75 16.89 28.94 -25.87
N GLN A 76 15.67 28.55 -26.25
CA GLN A 76 14.52 28.56 -25.32
C GLN A 76 14.76 27.65 -24.11
N ARG A 77 15.39 26.49 -24.31
CA ARG A 77 15.80 25.58 -23.23
C ARG A 77 16.81 26.25 -22.31
N ALA A 78 17.83 26.90 -22.86
CA ALA A 78 18.84 27.61 -22.08
C ALA A 78 18.21 28.73 -21.22
N VAL A 79 17.29 29.52 -21.79
CA VAL A 79 16.59 30.59 -21.07
C VAL A 79 15.73 30.04 -19.92
N LYS A 80 14.99 28.94 -20.14
CA LYS A 80 14.20 28.29 -19.08
C LYS A 80 15.08 27.78 -17.94
N LEU A 81 16.22 27.17 -18.27
CA LEU A 81 17.17 26.70 -17.27
C LEU A 81 17.79 27.87 -16.49
N ALA A 82 18.14 28.97 -17.17
CA ALA A 82 18.67 30.18 -16.53
C ALA A 82 17.64 30.84 -15.60
N ARG A 83 16.35 30.79 -15.96
CA ARG A 83 15.23 31.22 -15.10
C ARG A 83 15.06 30.34 -13.85
N GLY A 84 15.64 29.13 -13.85
CA GLY A 84 15.52 28.16 -12.76
C GLY A 84 14.37 27.15 -12.93
N ASP A 85 13.77 27.06 -14.12
CA ASP A 85 12.71 26.10 -14.39
C ASP A 85 13.27 24.67 -14.47
N LYS A 86 12.63 23.74 -13.75
CA LYS A 86 13.03 22.33 -13.73
C LYS A 86 12.53 21.60 -14.97
N LEU A 87 13.41 21.40 -15.94
CA LEU A 87 13.12 20.70 -17.18
C LEU A 87 13.19 19.17 -16.99
N ARG A 88 12.18 18.42 -17.46
CA ARG A 88 12.02 16.97 -17.23
C ARG A 88 11.84 16.24 -18.56
N ASP A 89 12.81 16.41 -19.42
CA ASP A 89 12.68 16.12 -20.86
C ASP A 89 13.58 14.94 -21.30
N ASP A 90 14.15 14.19 -20.35
CA ASP A 90 15.02 13.05 -20.64
C ASP A 90 14.22 11.74 -20.76
N GLU A 91 14.17 11.16 -21.97
CA GLU A 91 13.39 9.95 -22.25
C GLU A 91 13.75 8.75 -21.37
N GLN A 92 15.04 8.51 -21.16
CA GLN A 92 15.51 7.40 -20.33
C GLN A 92 15.06 7.55 -18.87
N LEU A 93 15.08 8.76 -18.34
CA LEU A 93 14.65 9.05 -16.97
C LEU A 93 13.14 8.95 -16.84
N LEU A 94 12.39 9.43 -17.84
CA LEU A 94 10.93 9.32 -17.88
C LEU A 94 10.49 7.86 -17.91
N ARG A 95 11.09 7.03 -18.78
CA ARG A 95 10.82 5.58 -18.84
C ARG A 95 11.14 4.88 -17.52
N LYS A 96 12.30 5.19 -16.91
CA LYS A 96 12.67 4.67 -15.58
C LYS A 96 11.67 5.08 -14.49
N THR A 97 11.21 6.32 -14.54
CA THR A 97 10.21 6.85 -13.58
C THR A 97 8.89 6.12 -13.72
N ILE A 98 8.40 5.93 -14.95
CA ILE A 98 7.19 5.14 -15.23
C ILE A 98 7.36 3.72 -14.67
N LYS A 99 8.47 3.05 -14.97
CA LYS A 99 8.77 1.72 -14.42
C LYS A 99 8.75 1.68 -12.89
N ARG A 100 9.40 2.63 -12.21
CA ARG A 100 9.39 2.70 -10.74
C ARG A 100 7.98 2.89 -10.18
N THR A 101 7.18 3.77 -10.77
CA THR A 101 5.80 4.01 -10.32
C THR A 101 4.91 2.78 -10.53
N THR A 102 5.04 2.08 -11.66
CA THR A 102 4.30 0.85 -11.92
C THR A 102 4.73 -0.28 -10.98
N GLU A 103 6.02 -0.44 -10.71
CA GLU A 103 6.53 -1.40 -9.72
C GLU A 103 6.03 -1.09 -8.30
N GLN A 104 6.02 0.17 -7.91
CA GLN A 104 5.48 0.59 -6.62
C GLN A 104 4.00 0.26 -6.50
N LYS A 105 3.20 0.54 -7.54
CA LYS A 105 1.78 0.16 -7.61
C LYS A 105 1.60 -1.36 -7.50
N LYS A 106 2.40 -2.15 -8.21
CA LYS A 106 2.39 -3.62 -8.12
C LYS A 106 2.72 -4.12 -6.71
N LYS A 107 3.71 -3.52 -6.04
CA LYS A 107 4.06 -3.87 -4.65
C LYS A 107 2.92 -3.55 -3.69
N SER A 108 2.31 -2.37 -3.81
CA SER A 108 1.16 -2.01 -2.97
C SER A 108 -0.05 -2.91 -3.23
N GLU A 109 -0.32 -3.24 -4.49
CA GLU A 109 -1.43 -4.14 -4.86
C GLU A 109 -1.22 -5.53 -4.27
N LYS A 110 -0.02 -6.11 -4.39
CA LYS A 110 0.32 -7.40 -3.78
C LYS A 110 0.16 -7.38 -2.26
N ALA A 111 0.68 -6.34 -1.60
CA ALA A 111 0.57 -6.21 -0.15
C ALA A 111 -0.89 -6.09 0.32
N TRP A 112 -1.75 -5.42 -0.45
CA TRP A 112 -3.19 -5.35 -0.13
C TRP A 112 -3.88 -6.69 -0.33
N LYS A 113 -3.61 -7.39 -1.42
CA LYS A 113 -4.14 -8.75 -1.65
C LYS A 113 -3.72 -9.73 -0.56
N GLU A 114 -2.46 -9.70 -0.14
CA GLU A 114 -1.94 -10.54 0.95
C GLU A 114 -2.63 -10.22 2.29
N ARG A 115 -2.87 -8.94 2.59
CA ARG A 115 -3.63 -8.53 3.79
C ARG A 115 -5.07 -9.04 3.74
N GLU A 116 -5.74 -8.90 2.60
CA GLU A 116 -7.11 -9.43 2.44
C GLU A 116 -7.16 -10.94 2.62
N GLN A 117 -6.21 -11.68 2.03
CA GLN A 117 -6.09 -13.13 2.21
C GLN A 117 -5.86 -13.48 3.67
N THR A 118 -4.90 -12.82 4.32
CA THR A 118 -4.59 -13.03 5.75
C THR A 118 -5.82 -12.79 6.63
N VAL A 119 -6.60 -11.74 6.36
CA VAL A 119 -7.83 -11.45 7.10
C VAL A 119 -8.87 -12.56 6.89
N LYS A 120 -9.08 -13.00 5.64
CA LYS A 120 -10.00 -14.11 5.32
C LYS A 120 -9.58 -15.40 6.02
N GLU A 121 -8.32 -15.79 5.92
CA GLU A 121 -7.78 -16.97 6.58
C GLU A 121 -7.94 -16.92 8.10
N GLN A 122 -7.66 -15.77 8.73
CA GLN A 122 -7.87 -15.60 10.16
C GLN A 122 -9.33 -15.72 10.57
N GLN A 123 -10.26 -15.18 9.77
CA GLN A 123 -11.69 -15.33 9.99
C GLN A 123 -12.11 -16.80 9.88
N GLU A 124 -11.70 -17.48 8.82
CA GLU A 124 -11.97 -18.91 8.61
C GLU A 124 -11.39 -19.79 9.72
N GLN A 125 -10.15 -19.55 10.15
CA GLN A 125 -9.53 -20.29 11.25
C GLN A 125 -10.29 -20.11 12.56
N ARG A 126 -10.77 -18.89 12.86
CA ARG A 126 -11.61 -18.64 14.05
C ARG A 126 -12.95 -19.36 13.95
N GLN A 127 -13.58 -19.35 12.78
CA GLN A 127 -14.84 -20.06 12.54
C GLN A 127 -14.64 -21.59 12.64
N LYS A 128 -13.57 -22.16 12.05
CA LYS A 128 -13.21 -23.58 12.15
C LYS A 128 -13.03 -24.01 13.62
N LYS A 129 -12.23 -23.26 14.39
CA LYS A 129 -12.05 -23.51 15.83
C LYS A 129 -13.36 -23.44 16.61
N ARG A 130 -14.25 -22.50 16.28
CA ARG A 130 -15.58 -22.40 16.90
C ARG A 130 -16.41 -23.63 16.59
N ASN A 131 -16.45 -24.05 15.33
CA ASN A 131 -17.21 -25.23 14.88
C ASN A 131 -16.68 -26.52 15.51
N GLU A 132 -15.36 -26.69 15.59
CA GLU A 132 -14.71 -27.82 16.28
C GLU A 132 -15.07 -27.86 17.77
N ASN A 133 -15.00 -26.72 18.47
CA ASN A 133 -15.40 -26.64 19.88
C ASN A 133 -16.89 -26.94 20.10
N ILE A 134 -17.77 -26.50 19.19
CA ILE A 134 -19.20 -26.81 19.23
C ILE A 134 -19.42 -28.31 19.01
N LYS A 135 -18.78 -28.92 18.01
CA LYS A 135 -18.86 -30.36 17.74
C LYS A 135 -18.39 -31.18 18.94
N ALA A 136 -17.22 -30.86 19.50
CA ALA A 136 -16.69 -31.52 20.70
C ALA A 136 -17.65 -31.39 21.90
N ARG A 137 -18.30 -30.23 22.08
CA ARG A 137 -19.31 -30.05 23.14
C ARG A 137 -20.54 -30.91 22.89
N ILE A 138 -21.03 -31.01 21.66
CA ILE A 138 -22.17 -31.85 21.29
C ILE A 138 -21.84 -33.33 21.51
N GLU A 139 -20.69 -33.80 21.05
CA GLU A 139 -20.21 -35.18 21.22
C GLU A 139 -20.07 -35.54 22.71
N SER A 140 -19.47 -34.66 23.51
CA SER A 140 -19.34 -34.87 24.97
C SER A 140 -20.68 -34.94 25.71
N LYS A 141 -21.70 -34.24 25.21
CA LYS A 141 -23.08 -34.33 25.75
C LYS A 141 -23.74 -35.64 25.34
N LYS A 142 -23.58 -36.07 24.08
CA LYS A 142 -24.09 -37.36 23.59
C LYS A 142 -23.46 -38.52 24.35
N SER A 143 -22.14 -38.50 24.59
CA SER A 143 -21.45 -39.56 25.33
C SER A 143 -21.81 -39.60 26.82
N LYS A 144 -22.08 -38.45 27.45
CA LYS A 144 -22.58 -38.38 28.84
C LYS A 144 -24.02 -38.89 28.98
N GLY A 145 -24.84 -38.76 27.94
CA GLY A 145 -26.18 -39.36 27.89
C GLY A 145 -26.17 -40.89 27.82
N GLN A 146 -25.04 -41.51 27.44
CA GLN A 146 -24.87 -42.97 27.33
C GLN A 146 -24.11 -43.61 28.52
N GLY A 147 -24.08 -42.96 29.69
CA GLY A 147 -23.65 -43.60 30.94
C GLY A 147 -22.14 -43.73 31.20
N GLY A 148 -21.27 -43.13 30.38
CA GLY A 148 -19.82 -43.20 30.55
C GLY A 148 -19.20 -41.96 31.22
N LYS A 149 -18.68 -42.11 32.45
CA LYS A 149 -17.78 -41.13 33.09
C LYS A 149 -16.50 -40.99 32.24
N LEU A 150 -16.26 -39.84 31.62
CA LEU A 150 -15.02 -39.57 30.87
C LEU A 150 -13.83 -39.35 31.84
N PRO A 151 -12.67 -40.00 31.65
CA PRO A 151 -11.50 -39.82 32.50
C PRO A 151 -10.84 -38.48 32.23
N LEU A 152 -10.74 -37.67 33.29
CA LEU A 152 -10.05 -36.39 33.35
C LEU A 152 -8.52 -36.59 33.30
N GLN A 153 -7.98 -37.17 32.23
CA GLN A 153 -6.57 -37.57 32.20
C GLN A 153 -5.92 -37.50 30.82
N GLN A 154 -5.90 -36.31 30.18
CA GLN A 154 -4.98 -36.10 29.05
C GLN A 154 -4.52 -34.66 28.79
N GLN A 155 -4.82 -33.71 29.70
CA GLN A 155 -4.31 -32.34 29.57
C GLN A 155 -3.16 -31.98 30.54
N LYS A 156 -2.82 -32.86 31.51
CA LYS A 156 -1.75 -32.59 32.48
C LYS A 156 -0.33 -32.94 31.99
N LYS A 157 -0.15 -33.78 30.96
CA LYS A 157 1.20 -34.23 30.54
C LYS A 157 1.95 -33.29 29.57
N LYS A 158 1.30 -32.40 28.82
CA LYS A 158 2.00 -31.42 27.95
C LYS A 158 2.50 -30.16 28.67
N LYS A 159 2.06 -29.88 29.91
CA LYS A 159 2.45 -28.67 30.67
C LYS A 159 3.71 -28.84 31.54
N GLN A 160 4.24 -30.06 31.68
CA GLN A 160 5.40 -30.33 32.55
C GLN A 160 6.75 -30.15 31.85
N GLN A 161 6.85 -30.22 30.52
CA GLN A 161 8.14 -30.11 29.84
C GLN A 161 8.63 -28.67 29.56
N GLN A 162 7.79 -27.64 29.74
CA GLN A 162 8.20 -26.23 29.54
C GLN A 162 8.44 -25.45 30.84
N LYS A 163 8.24 -26.06 32.01
CA LYS A 163 8.33 -25.37 33.32
C LYS A 163 9.72 -25.40 33.97
N GLN A 164 10.70 -26.11 33.42
CA GLN A 164 12.05 -26.18 33.98
C GLN A 164 13.06 -25.18 33.38
N LYS A 165 12.69 -24.35 32.38
CA LYS A 165 13.63 -23.38 31.76
C LYS A 165 13.32 -21.90 31.98
N LYS A 166 12.32 -21.54 32.79
CA LYS A 166 12.05 -20.12 33.12
C LYS A 166 11.70 -19.94 34.59
N GLN A 167 12.65 -20.26 35.47
CA GLN A 167 12.81 -19.45 36.67
C GLN A 167 13.80 -18.33 36.34
N LYS A 168 13.27 -17.14 36.05
CA LYS A 168 13.92 -15.84 36.33
C LYS A 168 12.91 -14.71 36.07
N GLN A 169 12.34 -14.31 37.19
CA GLN A 169 11.84 -12.99 37.56
C GLN A 169 10.56 -12.42 36.92
N ARG A 170 9.65 -12.07 37.84
CA ARG A 170 8.57 -11.09 37.69
C ARG A 170 9.22 -9.74 37.35
N PRO A 171 8.73 -8.98 36.36
CA PRO A 171 9.24 -7.63 36.11
C PRO A 171 8.72 -6.71 37.23
N GLY A 172 9.49 -6.62 38.31
CA GLY A 172 9.34 -5.58 39.31
C GLY A 172 9.98 -4.30 38.81
N PHE A 173 9.15 -3.25 38.81
CA PHE A 173 9.32 -1.80 38.95
C PHE A 173 10.71 -1.15 39.25
N GLU A 174 11.86 -1.82 39.25
CA GLU A 174 13.13 -1.17 39.58
C GLU A 174 14.21 -1.41 38.52
N GLY A 175 14.64 -0.29 37.93
CA GLY A 175 15.58 -0.22 36.82
C GLY A 175 16.91 -0.91 37.11
N LYS A 176 17.31 -1.79 36.19
CA LYS A 176 18.69 -2.25 36.06
C LYS A 176 19.28 -1.69 34.77
N SER A 177 20.13 -0.69 34.98
CA SER A 177 21.10 -0.13 34.04
C SER A 177 21.64 -1.15 33.04
N VAL A 178 21.48 -0.87 31.75
CA VAL A 178 22.23 -1.52 30.66
C VAL A 178 23.11 -0.45 30.02
N ARG A 179 24.37 -0.48 30.43
CA ARG A 179 25.54 0.11 29.78
C ARG A 179 25.49 -0.10 28.26
N ALA A 180 25.42 0.99 27.50
CA ALA A 180 25.45 0.99 26.05
C ALA A 180 26.77 0.42 25.50
N LYS A 181 26.71 -0.70 24.76
CA LYS A 181 27.76 -1.07 23.81
C LYS A 181 27.32 -0.63 22.42
N LYS A 182 28.01 0.35 21.84
CA LYS A 182 27.90 0.76 20.43
C LYS A 182 28.16 -0.45 19.51
N PRO A 183 27.44 -0.63 18.40
CA PRO A 183 27.86 -1.55 17.35
C PRO A 183 29.03 -0.95 16.57
N ALA A 184 30.08 -1.75 16.38
CA ALA A 184 31.22 -1.42 15.53
C ALA A 184 30.78 -1.45 14.05
N ASN A 185 31.04 -0.35 13.36
CA ASN A 185 30.89 -0.16 11.93
C ASN A 185 31.86 -1.07 11.16
N SER A 186 31.38 -2.16 10.55
CA SER A 186 32.17 -2.97 9.61
C SER A 186 32.15 -2.32 8.23
N GLY A 187 33.05 -1.36 8.02
CA GLY A 187 33.33 -0.78 6.70
C GLY A 187 34.00 -1.81 5.80
N ASN A 188 33.23 -2.40 4.88
CA ASN A 188 33.77 -3.25 3.81
C ASN A 188 34.05 -2.37 2.59
N ASN A 189 35.30 -1.90 2.43
CA ASN A 189 35.77 -1.21 1.24
C ASN A 189 37.14 -1.77 0.83
N LYS A 190 37.14 -2.90 0.11
CA LYS A 190 38.29 -3.35 -0.68
C LYS A 190 38.29 -2.58 -2.01
N ARG A 191 39.08 -1.51 -2.09
CA ARG A 191 39.51 -0.94 -3.37
C ARG A 191 40.66 -1.80 -3.90
N LYS A 192 40.46 -2.44 -5.06
CA LYS A 192 41.52 -3.06 -5.86
C LYS A 192 42.42 -1.96 -6.40
N SER A 193 43.73 -2.14 -6.23
CA SER A 193 44.77 -1.58 -7.11
C SER A 193 44.63 -2.14 -8.51
#